data_AF-A0A087TJU0-F1
#
_entry.id   AF-A0A087TJU0-F1
#
_cell.length_a   1.000
_cell.length_b   1.000
_cell.length_c   1.000
_cell.angle_alpha   90.00
_cell.angle_beta   90.00
_cell.angle_gamma   90.00
#
_symmetry.space_group_name_H-M   'P 1'
#
loop_
_entity.id
_entity.type
_entity.pdbx_description
1 polymer ?
#
loop_
_entity_poly.entity_id
_entity_poly.type
_entity_poly.pdbx_seq_one_letter_code
_entity_poly.pdbx_strand_id
1 'polypeptide(L)'
;MSEMQLSRYQIKTIIYFPFCYKKLATECHQIMYTALGTDVVSYDAVKVWYRKFKSKDYDIQEAEHSGRHTDAEEASLQEFMEEHQYATTQELAKELDVSAMFISRVTHRINVTYKFSRWVPHELPQADKDRRVRACTNLLEYQRKNKVQDKSSLVITSGFTSTTQVEKGVDIRS
;
A
#
# COMPACT_ATOMS: atom_id res chain seq x y z
N MET A 1 38.14 -4.78 27.46
CA MET A 1 37.86 -3.40 27.01
C MET A 1 36.69 -3.49 26.06
N SER A 2 35.58 -2.81 26.36
CA SER A 2 34.35 -2.87 25.54
C SER A 2 34.63 -2.35 24.13
N GLU A 3 34.26 -3.10 23.09
CA GLU A 3 34.26 -2.60 21.71
C GLU A 3 33.29 -1.42 21.63
N MET A 4 33.82 -0.23 21.34
CA MET A 4 33.01 0.96 21.13
C MET A 4 32.47 0.91 19.70
N GLN A 5 31.22 0.50 19.54
CA GLN A 5 30.53 0.48 18.25
C GLN A 5 30.22 1.92 17.81
N LEU A 6 30.99 2.43 16.84
CA LEU A 6 30.81 3.75 16.25
C LEU A 6 29.95 3.67 14.99
N SER A 7 28.98 4.57 14.86
CA SER A 7 28.24 4.74 13.61
C SER A 7 29.14 5.34 12.53
N ARG A 8 28.81 5.09 11.26
CA ARG A 8 29.53 5.67 10.12
C ARG A 8 29.54 7.20 10.17
N TYR A 9 28.47 7.83 10.65
CA TYR A 9 28.42 9.28 10.86
C TYR A 9 29.45 9.75 11.91
N GLN A 10 29.56 9.04 13.03
CA GLN A 10 30.53 9.36 14.08
C GLN A 10 31.96 9.21 13.56
N ILE A 11 32.25 8.13 12.83
CA ILE A 11 33.54 7.91 12.18
C ILE A 11 33.93 9.08 11.28
N LYS A 12 33.04 9.51 10.38
CA LYS A 12 33.30 10.63 9.46
C LYS A 12 33.51 11.95 10.20
N THR A 13 32.75 12.19 11.26
CA THR A 13 32.90 13.38 12.13
C THR A 13 34.27 13.39 12.80
N ILE A 14 34.70 12.24 13.32
CA ILE A 14 36.02 12.08 13.93
C ILE A 14 37.13 12.31 12.91
N ILE A 15 36.96 11.90 11.64
CA ILE A 15 37.92 12.18 10.56
C ILE A 15 37.95 13.67 10.19
N TYR A 16 36.79 14.33 10.20
CA TYR A 16 36.66 15.74 9.86
C TYR A 16 37.37 16.65 10.88
N PHE A 17 37.34 16.30 12.17
CA PHE A 17 37.95 17.12 13.22
C PHE A 17 39.46 17.36 12.98
N PRO A 18 40.35 16.35 12.83
CA PRO A 18 41.77 16.57 12.50
C PRO A 18 42.01 17.32 11.18
N PHE A 19 41.13 17.13 10.19
CA PHE A 19 41.19 17.86 8.92
C PHE A 19 41.04 19.38 9.13
N CYS A 20 40.13 19.81 10.02
CA CYS A 20 39.97 21.22 10.40
C CYS A 20 41.24 21.82 11.02
N TYR A 21 41.98 21.01 11.80
CA TYR A 21 43.28 21.38 12.39
C TYR A 21 44.46 21.25 11.42
N LYS A 22 44.19 21.09 10.11
CA LYS A 22 45.20 20.98 9.05
C LYS A 22 46.18 19.83 9.26
N LYS A 23 45.75 18.77 9.96
CA LYS A 23 46.53 17.54 10.13
C LYS A 23 46.54 16.74 8.84
N LEU A 24 47.57 15.92 8.67
CA LEU A 24 47.68 15.01 7.52
C LEU A 24 46.80 13.78 7.72
N ALA A 25 46.39 13.14 6.61
CA ALA A 25 45.57 11.92 6.67
C ALA A 25 46.27 10.77 7.42
N THR A 26 47.61 10.71 7.36
CA THR A 26 48.44 9.76 8.11
C THR A 26 48.33 9.99 9.61
N GLU A 27 48.47 11.24 10.05
CA GLU A 27 48.34 11.63 11.46
C GLU A 27 46.93 11.36 11.97
N CYS A 28 45.91 11.66 11.16
CA CYS A 28 44.51 11.35 11.48
C CYS A 28 44.30 9.86 11.72
N HIS A 29 44.76 9.01 10.80
CA HIS A 29 44.65 7.56 10.95
C HIS A 29 45.39 7.06 12.19
N GLN A 30 46.57 7.62 12.50
CA GLN A 30 47.34 7.23 13.67
C GLN A 30 46.68 7.65 14.99
N ILE A 31 46.07 8.84 15.02
CA ILE A 31 45.24 9.30 16.15
C ILE A 31 44.05 8.37 16.34
N MET A 32 43.34 8.02 15.27
CA MET A 32 42.19 7.11 15.33
C MET A 32 42.59 5.70 15.76
N TYR A 33 43.70 5.17 15.23
CA TYR A 33 44.25 3.88 15.61
C TYR A 33 44.61 3.83 17.11
N THR A 34 45.24 4.89 17.62
CA THR A 34 45.67 4.97 19.02
C THR A 34 44.49 5.14 19.97
N ALA A 35 43.49 5.95 19.59
CA ALA A 35 42.35 6.27 20.44
C ALA A 35 41.22 5.23 20.39
N LEU A 36 40.98 4.59 19.24
CA LEU A 36 39.79 3.77 18.97
C LEU A 36 40.12 2.29 18.73
N GLY A 37 41.39 1.94 18.46
CA GLY A 37 41.83 0.58 18.21
C GLY A 37 41.97 0.21 16.73
N THR A 38 42.38 -1.03 16.48
CA THR A 38 42.90 -1.52 15.19
C THR A 38 41.85 -1.65 14.08
N ASP A 39 40.57 -1.78 14.42
CA ASP A 39 39.52 -2.22 13.46
C ASP A 39 38.45 -1.16 13.14
N VAL A 40 38.66 0.10 13.55
CA VAL A 40 37.59 1.12 13.43
C VAL A 40 37.53 1.74 12.04
N VAL A 41 38.67 2.08 11.44
CA VAL A 41 38.74 2.69 10.09
C VAL A 41 40.05 2.34 9.40
N SER A 42 39.97 1.91 8.14
CA SER A 42 41.16 1.70 7.31
C SER A 42 41.78 3.02 6.85
N TYR A 43 43.10 3.03 6.65
CA TYR A 43 43.80 4.20 6.13
C TYR A 43 43.25 4.69 4.77
N ASP A 44 42.80 3.78 3.91
CA ASP A 44 42.22 4.15 2.62
C ASP A 44 40.86 4.84 2.76
N ALA A 45 40.03 4.44 3.73
CA ALA A 45 38.80 5.16 4.03
C ALA A 45 39.10 6.60 4.49
N VAL A 46 40.10 6.81 5.35
CA VAL A 46 40.55 8.15 5.77
C VAL A 46 40.98 8.98 4.56
N LYS A 47 41.77 8.41 3.63
CA LYS A 47 42.18 9.13 2.40
C LYS A 47 41.01 9.56 1.55
N VAL A 48 40.00 8.70 1.35
CA VAL A 48 38.82 9.01 0.54
C VAL A 48 38.10 10.22 1.13
N TRP A 49 37.87 10.23 2.43
CA TRP A 49 37.24 11.38 3.13
C TRP A 49 38.09 12.64 3.05
N TYR A 50 39.40 12.54 3.22
CA TYR A 50 40.31 13.69 3.05
C TYR A 50 40.28 14.27 1.63
N ARG A 51 40.15 13.43 0.59
CA ARG A 51 39.97 13.91 -0.79
C ARG A 51 38.65 14.66 -0.94
N LYS A 52 37.55 14.11 -0.39
CA LYS A 52 36.21 14.73 -0.39
C LYS A 52 36.22 16.11 0.30
N PHE A 53 36.85 16.21 1.47
CA PHE A 53 36.99 17.49 2.19
C PHE A 53 37.88 18.50 1.43
N LYS A 54 38.93 18.03 0.75
CA LYS A 54 39.75 18.90 -0.12
C LYS A 54 38.96 19.46 -1.31
N SER A 55 37.99 18.72 -1.84
CA SER A 55 37.06 19.22 -2.86
C SER A 55 35.97 20.14 -2.30
N LYS A 56 36.07 20.58 -1.03
CA LYS A 56 35.10 21.43 -0.32
C LYS A 56 33.72 20.79 -0.17
N ASP A 57 33.64 19.47 -0.29
CA ASP A 57 32.43 18.71 0.02
C ASP A 57 32.53 18.21 1.46
N TYR A 58 31.83 18.91 2.35
CA TYR A 58 31.81 18.67 3.79
C TYR A 58 30.56 17.91 4.24
N ASP A 59 29.83 17.28 3.31
CA ASP A 59 28.67 16.50 3.68
C ASP A 59 29.11 15.20 4.38
N ILE A 60 28.94 15.22 5.71
CA ILE A 60 29.22 14.12 6.64
C ILE A 60 28.04 13.15 6.67
N GLN A 61 26.83 13.59 6.32
CA GLN A 61 25.67 12.71 6.26
C GLN A 61 25.95 11.61 5.24
N GLU A 62 25.42 10.42 5.52
CA GLU A 62 25.27 9.47 4.43
C GLU A 62 24.21 10.06 3.52
N ALA A 63 24.63 10.49 2.32
CA ALA A 63 23.67 10.67 1.24
C ALA A 63 22.82 9.41 1.19
N GLU A 64 21.49 9.59 1.11
CA GLU A 64 20.61 8.49 0.75
C GLU A 64 21.22 7.86 -0.49
N HIS A 65 21.67 6.62 -0.33
CA HIS A 65 22.21 5.92 -1.46
C HIS A 65 21.06 5.85 -2.43
N SER A 66 21.24 6.32 -3.65
CA SER A 66 20.32 6.05 -4.75
C SER A 66 20.41 4.55 -5.07
N GLY A 67 19.93 3.74 -4.14
CA GLY A 67 19.67 2.33 -4.35
C GLY A 67 18.43 2.21 -5.23
N ARG A 68 18.54 1.32 -6.21
CA ARG A 68 17.50 0.70 -7.03
C ARG A 68 16.05 1.20 -6.83
N HIS A 69 15.55 1.89 -7.86
CA HIS A 69 14.18 2.38 -8.11
C HIS A 69 13.45 3.00 -6.91
N THR A 70 13.25 4.31 -6.98
CA THR A 70 12.68 5.14 -5.91
C THR A 70 11.21 4.80 -5.64
N ASP A 71 10.74 5.02 -4.41
CA ASP A 71 9.33 4.86 -4.03
C ASP A 71 8.37 5.63 -4.97
N ALA A 72 8.82 6.76 -5.51
CA ALA A 72 8.09 7.52 -6.52
C ALA A 72 7.88 6.74 -7.84
N GLU A 73 8.87 5.99 -8.29
CA GLU A 73 8.79 5.14 -9.48
C GLU A 73 7.86 3.94 -9.26
N GLU A 74 7.82 3.41 -8.04
CA GLU A 74 6.90 2.35 -7.62
C GLU A 74 5.44 2.83 -7.63
N ALA A 75 5.17 4.04 -7.13
CA ALA A 75 3.83 4.65 -7.16
C ALA A 75 3.33 4.89 -8.59
N SER A 76 4.19 5.44 -9.47
CA SER A 76 3.84 5.64 -10.89
C SER A 76 3.60 4.31 -11.62
N LEU A 77 4.40 3.28 -11.32
CA LEU A 77 4.18 1.94 -11.88
C LEU A 77 2.86 1.33 -11.40
N GLN A 78 2.49 1.56 -10.14
CA GLN A 78 1.22 1.08 -9.61
C GLN A 78 0.02 1.72 -10.33
N GLU A 79 0.03 3.05 -10.50
CA GLU A 79 -1.03 3.77 -11.23
C GLU A 79 -1.17 3.25 -12.66
N PHE A 80 -0.04 3.04 -13.34
CA PHE A 80 -0.02 2.46 -14.68
C PHE A 80 -0.60 1.03 -14.73
N MET A 81 -0.31 0.20 -13.72
CA MET A 81 -0.87 -1.15 -13.61
C MET A 81 -2.37 -1.15 -13.32
N GLU A 82 -2.89 -0.15 -12.61
CA GLU A 82 -4.33 0.00 -12.34
C GLU A 82 -5.11 0.39 -13.60
N GLU A 83 -4.53 1.25 -14.45
CA GLU A 83 -5.11 1.60 -15.76
C GLU A 83 -5.10 0.38 -16.71
N HIS A 84 -4.04 -0.42 -16.67
CA HIS A 84 -3.84 -1.58 -17.54
C HIS A 84 -4.07 -2.93 -16.83
N GLN A 85 -5.23 -3.08 -16.17
CA GLN A 85 -5.56 -4.28 -15.36
C GLN A 85 -5.40 -5.63 -16.08
N TYR A 86 -5.53 -5.65 -17.42
CA TYR A 86 -5.48 -6.87 -18.23
C TYR A 86 -4.12 -7.10 -18.91
N ALA A 87 -3.18 -6.17 -18.82
CA ALA A 87 -1.88 -6.29 -19.46
C ALA A 87 -0.99 -7.31 -18.75
N THR A 88 -0.22 -8.04 -19.54
CA THR A 88 0.80 -8.97 -19.03
C THR A 88 2.05 -8.22 -18.58
N THR A 89 2.84 -8.82 -17.70
CA THR A 89 4.13 -8.27 -17.26
C THR A 89 5.06 -7.94 -18.43
N GLN A 90 4.99 -8.68 -19.55
CA GLN A 90 5.80 -8.39 -20.74
C GLN A 90 5.30 -7.20 -21.55
N GLU A 91 3.98 -7.00 -21.63
CA GLU A 91 3.40 -5.84 -22.31
C GLU A 91 3.72 -4.56 -21.53
N LEU A 92 3.51 -4.58 -20.21
CA LEU A 92 3.89 -3.47 -19.32
C LEU A 92 5.39 -3.15 -19.42
N ALA A 93 6.24 -4.18 -19.51
CA ALA A 93 7.69 -4.03 -19.64
C ALA A 93 8.09 -3.32 -20.94
N LYS A 94 7.42 -3.66 -22.04
CA LYS A 94 7.68 -3.03 -23.34
C LYS A 94 7.20 -1.59 -23.37
N GLU A 95 6.04 -1.31 -22.78
CA GLU A 95 5.43 0.02 -22.81
C GLU A 95 6.19 1.02 -21.94
N LEU A 96 6.71 0.55 -20.80
CA LEU A 96 7.51 1.37 -19.88
C LEU A 96 9.03 1.32 -20.16
N ASP A 97 9.48 0.58 -21.17
CA ASP A 97 10.89 0.32 -21.47
C ASP A 97 11.71 -0.15 -20.24
N VAL A 98 11.10 -1.00 -19.42
CA VAL A 98 11.73 -1.58 -18.22
C VAL A 98 11.83 -3.09 -18.32
N SER A 99 12.76 -3.68 -17.57
CA SER A 99 12.86 -5.14 -17.54
C SER A 99 11.60 -5.78 -16.92
N ALA A 100 11.13 -6.89 -17.48
CA ALA A 100 10.02 -7.66 -16.89
C ALA A 100 10.33 -8.15 -15.45
N MET A 101 11.61 -8.38 -15.14
CA MET A 101 12.06 -8.73 -13.79
C MET A 101 11.90 -7.55 -12.81
N PHE A 102 12.03 -6.31 -13.27
CA PHE A 102 11.74 -5.14 -12.44
C PHE A 102 10.27 -5.10 -12.07
N ILE A 103 9.37 -5.20 -13.06
CA ILE A 103 7.93 -5.21 -12.84
C ILE A 103 7.56 -6.32 -11.86
N SER A 104 8.01 -7.56 -12.10
CA SER A 104 7.75 -8.68 -11.19
C SER A 104 8.17 -8.42 -9.73
N ARG A 105 9.33 -7.78 -9.52
CA ARG A 105 9.78 -7.42 -8.17
C ARG A 105 8.92 -6.33 -7.54
N VAL A 106 8.53 -5.32 -8.30
CA VAL A 106 7.64 -4.26 -7.79
C VAL A 106 6.28 -4.84 -7.49
N THR A 107 5.66 -5.59 -8.41
CA THR A 107 4.37 -6.27 -8.21
C THR A 107 4.35 -7.12 -6.94
N HIS A 108 5.45 -7.81 -6.63
CA HIS A 108 5.60 -8.56 -5.39
C HIS A 108 5.71 -7.67 -4.13
N ARG A 109 6.32 -6.48 -4.22
CA ARG A 109 6.38 -5.51 -3.12
C ARG A 109 5.01 -4.87 -2.83
N ILE A 110 4.30 -4.43 -3.86
CA ILE A 110 2.95 -3.85 -3.75
C ILE A 110 1.86 -4.91 -3.46
N ASN A 111 2.23 -6.19 -3.38
CA ASN A 111 1.35 -7.33 -3.10
C ASN A 111 0.14 -7.40 -4.06
N VAL A 112 0.34 -6.99 -5.32
CA VAL A 112 -0.68 -7.08 -6.36
C VAL A 112 -0.55 -8.44 -7.04
N THR A 113 -1.67 -9.14 -7.19
CA THR A 113 -1.71 -10.44 -7.85
C THR A 113 -2.60 -10.38 -9.07
N TYR A 114 -2.09 -10.87 -10.21
CA TYR A 114 -2.91 -11.06 -11.39
C TYR A 114 -4.02 -12.09 -11.11
N LYS A 115 -5.26 -11.73 -11.44
CA LYS A 115 -6.43 -12.62 -11.35
C LYS A 115 -7.09 -12.67 -12.71
N PHE A 116 -7.42 -13.88 -13.16
CA PHE A 116 -8.18 -14.06 -14.40
C PHE A 116 -9.55 -13.40 -14.30
N SER A 117 -9.98 -12.82 -15.41
CA SER A 117 -11.32 -12.25 -15.55
C SER A 117 -12.38 -13.33 -15.28
N ARG A 118 -13.45 -12.94 -14.59
CA ARG A 118 -14.57 -13.83 -14.34
C ARG A 118 -15.39 -13.99 -15.63
N TRP A 119 -15.71 -15.23 -15.98
CA TRP A 119 -16.54 -15.51 -17.15
C TRP A 119 -17.94 -14.89 -16.98
N VAL A 120 -18.38 -14.15 -18.00
CA VAL A 120 -19.71 -13.53 -18.07
C VAL A 120 -20.47 -14.20 -19.22
N PRO A 121 -21.66 -14.79 -18.99
CA PRO A 121 -22.34 -15.62 -20.00
C PRO A 121 -22.70 -14.90 -21.31
N HIS A 122 -23.07 -13.62 -21.22
CA HIS A 122 -23.41 -12.79 -22.38
C HIS A 122 -23.29 -11.33 -22.01
N GLU A 123 -23.02 -10.50 -23.00
CA GLU A 123 -23.05 -9.05 -22.86
C GLU A 123 -24.50 -8.55 -22.89
N LEU A 124 -24.89 -7.79 -21.86
CA LEU A 124 -26.25 -7.29 -21.73
C LEU A 124 -26.37 -5.90 -22.37
N PRO A 125 -27.43 -5.65 -23.16
CA PRO A 125 -27.80 -4.29 -23.58
C PRO A 125 -28.07 -3.39 -22.37
N GLN A 126 -27.87 -2.08 -22.53
CA GLN A 126 -28.05 -1.12 -21.42
C GLN A 126 -29.48 -1.18 -20.84
N ALA A 127 -30.50 -1.26 -21.70
CA ALA A 127 -31.90 -1.37 -21.26
C ALA A 127 -32.14 -2.58 -20.34
N ASP A 128 -31.45 -3.70 -20.60
CA ASP A 128 -31.55 -4.92 -19.81
C ASP A 128 -30.80 -4.81 -18.49
N LYS A 129 -29.63 -4.13 -18.48
CA LYS A 129 -28.93 -3.76 -17.25
C LYS A 129 -29.83 -2.90 -16.35
N ASP A 130 -30.48 -1.88 -16.92
CA ASP A 130 -31.35 -0.98 -16.16
C ASP A 130 -32.58 -1.70 -15.63
N ARG A 131 -33.19 -2.59 -16.44
CA ARG A 131 -34.32 -3.43 -16.00
C ARG A 131 -33.92 -4.31 -14.82
N ARG A 132 -32.74 -4.94 -14.87
CA ARG A 132 -32.20 -5.77 -13.78
C ARG A 132 -31.97 -4.96 -12.52
N VAL A 133 -31.33 -3.79 -12.62
CA VAL A 133 -31.09 -2.91 -11.47
C VAL A 133 -32.40 -2.53 -10.81
N ARG A 134 -33.40 -2.05 -11.59
CA ARG A 134 -34.73 -1.68 -11.07
C ARG A 134 -35.43 -2.84 -10.35
N ALA A 135 -35.43 -4.03 -10.96
CA ALA A 135 -36.07 -5.20 -10.36
C ALA A 135 -35.40 -5.60 -9.04
N CYS A 136 -34.07 -5.62 -9.00
CA CYS A 136 -33.30 -5.94 -7.80
C CYS A 136 -33.49 -4.90 -6.69
N THR A 137 -33.46 -3.60 -7.01
CA THR A 137 -33.70 -2.54 -6.01
C THR A 137 -35.10 -2.62 -5.43
N ASN A 138 -36.12 -2.83 -6.26
CA ASN A 138 -37.51 -2.98 -5.79
C ASN A 138 -37.66 -4.20 -4.87
N LEU A 139 -37.05 -5.34 -5.22
CA LEU A 139 -37.09 -6.54 -4.38
C LEU A 139 -36.38 -6.33 -3.05
N LEU A 140 -35.22 -5.67 -3.05
CA LEU A 140 -34.48 -5.32 -1.81
C LEU A 140 -35.29 -4.39 -0.92
N GLU A 141 -35.97 -3.39 -1.47
CA GLU A 141 -36.85 -2.49 -0.72
C GLU A 141 -38.05 -3.23 -0.13
N TYR A 142 -38.69 -4.09 -0.92
CA TYR A 142 -39.79 -4.93 -0.45
C TYR A 142 -39.33 -5.82 0.71
N GLN A 143 -38.18 -6.50 0.60
CA GLN A 143 -37.64 -7.31 1.69
C GLN A 143 -37.34 -6.49 2.95
N ARG A 144 -36.82 -5.27 2.82
CA ARG A 144 -36.59 -4.37 3.96
C ARG A 144 -37.90 -3.98 4.64
N LYS A 145 -38.93 -3.61 3.86
CA LYS A 145 -40.25 -3.25 4.38
C LYS A 145 -40.94 -4.41 5.09
N ASN A 146 -40.90 -5.61 4.52
CA ASN A 146 -41.52 -6.79 5.14
C ASN A 146 -40.74 -7.29 6.37
N LYS A 147 -39.41 -7.17 6.42
CA LYS A 147 -38.63 -7.43 7.65
C LYS A 147 -38.97 -6.46 8.79
N VAL A 148 -39.41 -5.24 8.47
CA VAL A 148 -39.90 -4.27 9.47
C VAL A 148 -41.30 -4.67 9.95
N GLN A 149 -42.15 -5.16 9.04
CA GLN A 149 -43.51 -5.60 9.38
C GLN A 149 -43.55 -6.91 10.20
N ASP A 150 -42.67 -7.88 9.92
CA ASP A 150 -42.55 -9.13 10.69
C ASP A 150 -42.07 -8.93 12.14
N LYS A 151 -41.39 -7.81 12.43
CA LYS A 151 -41.04 -7.43 13.81
C LYS A 151 -42.17 -6.70 14.53
N SER A 152 -43.12 -6.15 13.79
CA SER A 152 -44.28 -5.42 14.34
C SER A 152 -45.52 -6.29 14.57
N SER A 153 -45.55 -7.51 14.03
CA SER A 153 -46.66 -8.46 14.22
C SER A 153 -46.63 -9.21 15.56
N LEU A 154 -45.59 -9.04 16.38
CA LEU A 154 -45.49 -9.63 17.71
C LEU A 154 -45.97 -8.70 18.83
N VAL A 155 -46.94 -7.80 18.57
CA VAL A 155 -47.50 -6.93 19.61
C VAL A 155 -49.02 -6.82 19.43
N ILE A 156 -49.72 -7.49 20.36
CA ILE A 156 -51.10 -7.29 20.83
C ILE A 156 -52.22 -7.91 19.98
N THR A 157 -52.83 -8.96 20.54
CA THR A 157 -54.28 -8.94 20.85
C THR A 157 -54.56 -9.86 22.05
N SER A 158 -54.59 -9.29 23.25
CA SER A 158 -55.25 -9.88 24.42
C SER A 158 -56.53 -9.09 24.68
N GLY A 159 -57.69 -9.74 24.65
CA GLY A 159 -58.94 -9.17 25.18
C GLY A 159 -60.21 -9.56 24.43
N PHE A 160 -60.86 -10.62 24.91
CA PHE A 160 -62.29 -10.96 24.80
C PHE A 160 -63.20 -9.71 25.02
N THR A 161 -64.42 -9.56 24.45
CA THR A 161 -65.67 -10.31 24.78
C THR A 161 -66.79 -10.11 23.74
N SER A 162 -67.66 -11.12 23.60
CA SER A 162 -68.89 -11.25 22.79
C SER A 162 -69.94 -10.14 22.88
N THR A 163 -70.80 -10.01 21.84
CA THR A 163 -72.29 -10.08 21.93
C THR A 163 -72.95 -10.07 20.53
N THR A 164 -73.89 -10.99 20.35
CA THR A 164 -74.73 -11.34 19.18
C THR A 164 -75.83 -10.31 18.86
N GLN A 165 -76.22 -10.19 17.57
CA GLN A 165 -77.63 -10.12 17.14
C GLN A 165 -77.84 -10.75 15.74
N VAL A 166 -79.04 -11.31 15.55
CA VAL A 166 -79.50 -12.26 14.53
C VAL A 166 -80.44 -11.57 13.50
N GLU A 167 -80.73 -12.29 12.40
CA GLU A 167 -81.86 -12.17 11.44
C GLU A 167 -81.53 -11.48 10.10
N LYS A 168 -82.02 -11.91 8.93
CA LYS A 168 -82.87 -13.02 8.46
C LYS A 168 -82.64 -13.14 6.94
N GLY A 169 -82.69 -14.35 6.38
CA GLY A 169 -82.57 -14.57 4.93
C GLY A 169 -83.85 -14.20 4.17
N VAL A 170 -83.71 -13.89 2.88
CA VAL A 170 -84.72 -14.14 1.83
C VAL A 170 -83.99 -14.44 0.51
N ASP A 171 -84.46 -15.52 -0.10
CA ASP A 171 -84.15 -16.22 -1.33
C ASP A 171 -84.76 -15.52 -2.55
N ILE A 172 -84.06 -15.35 -3.70
CA ILE A 172 -84.72 -15.41 -5.02
C ILE A 172 -83.76 -15.85 -6.15
N ARG A 173 -84.17 -16.94 -6.81
CA ARG A 173 -83.74 -17.51 -8.11
C ARG A 173 -83.92 -16.49 -9.26
N SER A 174 -83.28 -16.61 -10.43
CA SER A 174 -83.38 -17.70 -11.41
C SER A 174 -82.24 -17.72 -12.40
#